data_AF-S7QNS4-F1
#
_entry.id   AF-S7QNS4-F1
#
_cell.length_a   1.000
_cell.length_b   1.000
_cell.length_c   1.000
_cell.angle_alpha   90.00
_cell.angle_beta   90.00
_cell.angle_gamma   90.00
#
_symmetry.space_group_name_H-M   'P 1'
#
loop_
_entity.id
_entity.type
_entity.pdbx_description
1 polymer ?
#
loop_
_entity_poly.entity_id
_entity_poly.type
_entity_poly.pdbx_seq_one_letter_code
_entity_poly.pdbx_strand_id
1 'polypeptide(L)'
;MEEADAAREKFNVPESDHLTLLNVFNQWKSHGFRDDWAIRHFLHPKLLRKAREVRAQLEDIMKFQKMEIISAATDFDVIRKAITAGYFHQAARVKGIGEFINIRTGMPTHLHPTSALYGLGYTPTYVIYHELILTSKEYMTIVTAIDAYWLAELGSVFYSVREKNFDGSGSRHQVEREFSKRAELETEMAKQREETAKKVAEEAMTQKISSGSSKIIMPGTPRHPGAGSAHRVSQTPRRRAGI
;
A
#
# COMPACT_ATOMS: atom_id res chain seq x y z
N MET A 1 -7.30 -33.59 -2.44
CA MET A 1 -6.16 -32.76 -2.00
C MET A 1 -6.41 -31.32 -2.42
N GLU A 2 -6.67 -31.09 -3.70
CA GLU A 2 -7.01 -29.78 -4.28
C GLU A 2 -8.19 -29.05 -3.59
N GLU A 3 -9.28 -29.74 -3.26
CA GLU A 3 -10.42 -29.11 -2.55
C GLU A 3 -10.08 -28.65 -1.12
N ALA A 4 -9.23 -29.40 -0.41
CA ALA A 4 -8.81 -29.06 0.94
C ALA A 4 -7.81 -27.89 0.94
N ASP A 5 -6.91 -27.87 -0.04
CA ASP A 5 -5.97 -26.77 -0.24
C ASP A 5 -6.72 -25.48 -0.63
N ALA A 6 -7.71 -25.56 -1.53
CA ALA A 6 -8.57 -24.43 -1.87
C ALA A 6 -9.43 -23.95 -0.69
N ALA A 7 -9.87 -24.85 0.19
CA ALA A 7 -10.56 -24.47 1.42
C ALA A 7 -9.62 -23.75 2.40
N ARG A 8 -8.38 -24.23 2.55
CA ARG A 8 -7.35 -23.61 3.38
C ARG A 8 -6.99 -22.21 2.91
N GLU A 9 -6.83 -22.03 1.60
CA GLU A 9 -6.45 -20.76 1.00
C GLU A 9 -7.44 -19.62 1.30
N LYS A 10 -8.73 -19.95 1.48
CA LYS A 10 -9.77 -18.98 1.88
C LYS A 10 -9.58 -18.42 3.29
N PHE A 11 -8.84 -19.11 4.15
CA PHE A 11 -8.55 -18.66 5.50
C PHE A 11 -7.22 -17.91 5.61
N ASN A 12 -6.34 -18.08 4.61
CA ASN A 12 -4.98 -17.56 4.65
C ASN A 12 -4.97 -16.04 4.77
N VAL A 13 -4.15 -15.57 5.71
CA VAL A 13 -3.73 -14.18 5.81
C VAL A 13 -2.30 -14.14 5.28
N PRO A 14 -2.05 -13.49 4.12
CA PRO A 14 -0.75 -13.53 3.43
C PRO A 14 0.44 -13.14 4.30
N GLU A 15 0.22 -12.30 5.31
CA GLU A 15 1.28 -11.78 6.18
C GLU A 15 1.53 -12.62 7.42
N SER A 16 0.63 -13.55 7.79
CA SER A 16 0.72 -14.25 9.08
C SER A 16 -0.10 -15.54 9.16
N ASP A 17 0.59 -16.63 9.46
CA ASP A 17 -0.04 -17.89 9.85
C ASP A 17 -0.77 -17.77 11.19
N HIS A 18 -0.24 -16.98 12.14
CA HIS A 18 -0.91 -16.74 13.42
C HIS A 18 -2.27 -16.04 13.22
N LEU A 19 -2.33 -15.04 12.33
CA LEU A 19 -3.59 -14.39 11.96
C LEU A 19 -4.50 -15.31 11.15
N THR A 20 -3.93 -16.23 10.36
CA THR A 20 -4.70 -17.29 9.69
C THR A 20 -5.41 -18.17 10.71
N LEU A 21 -4.73 -18.60 11.78
CA LEU A 21 -5.35 -19.37 12.87
C LEU A 21 -6.44 -18.56 13.59
N LEU A 22 -6.22 -17.27 13.84
CA LEU A 22 -7.22 -16.37 14.40
C LEU A 22 -8.46 -16.25 13.50
N ASN A 23 -8.24 -16.11 12.19
CA ASN A 23 -9.31 -16.03 11.19
C ASN A 23 -10.17 -17.30 11.19
N VAL A 24 -9.53 -18.48 11.18
CA VAL A 24 -10.21 -19.78 11.30
C VAL A 24 -11.08 -19.83 12.55
N PHE A 25 -10.53 -19.46 13.72
CA PHE A 25 -11.28 -19.48 14.97
C PHE A 25 -12.46 -18.49 14.97
N ASN A 26 -12.26 -17.29 14.45
CA ASN A 26 -13.30 -16.26 14.35
C ASN A 26 -14.44 -16.66 13.42
N GLN A 27 -14.12 -17.26 12.26
CA GLN A 27 -15.14 -17.78 11.36
C GLN A 27 -15.94 -18.91 12.01
N TRP A 28 -15.26 -19.88 12.65
CA TRP A 28 -15.95 -20.95 13.38
C TRP A 28 -16.86 -20.42 14.50
N LYS A 29 -16.40 -19.40 15.23
CA LYS A 29 -17.20 -18.68 16.24
C LYS A 29 -18.42 -18.00 15.63
N SER A 30 -18.26 -17.30 14.50
CA SER A 30 -19.37 -16.62 13.81
C SER A 30 -20.45 -17.59 13.30
N HIS A 31 -20.05 -18.82 12.96
CA HIS A 31 -20.94 -19.91 12.59
C HIS A 31 -21.46 -20.71 13.79
N GLY A 32 -21.39 -20.16 15.01
CA GLY A 32 -22.00 -20.74 16.20
C GLY A 32 -21.28 -21.98 16.73
N PHE A 33 -19.96 -22.10 16.49
CA PHE A 33 -19.15 -23.23 16.95
C PHE A 33 -19.61 -24.60 16.43
N ARG A 34 -20.14 -24.61 15.21
CA ARG A 34 -20.72 -25.79 14.56
C ARG A 34 -19.66 -26.78 14.08
N ASP A 35 -19.84 -28.06 14.43
CA ASP A 35 -18.98 -29.15 13.99
C ASP A 35 -19.13 -29.43 12.50
N ASP A 36 -20.36 -29.36 11.97
CA ASP A 36 -20.64 -29.59 10.56
C ASP A 36 -19.99 -28.54 9.66
N TRP A 37 -19.92 -27.29 10.11
CA TRP A 37 -19.16 -26.24 9.44
C TRP A 37 -17.67 -26.58 9.40
N ALA A 38 -17.08 -26.94 10.54
CA ALA A 38 -15.66 -27.29 10.60
C ALA A 38 -15.30 -28.45 9.67
N ILE A 39 -16.12 -29.52 9.65
CA ILE A 39 -15.92 -30.68 8.77
C ILE A 39 -16.00 -30.28 7.29
N ARG A 40 -16.99 -29.45 6.89
CA ARG A 40 -17.13 -28.95 5.51
C ARG A 40 -15.91 -28.13 5.04
N HIS A 41 -15.20 -27.51 5.98
CA HIS A 41 -14.00 -26.71 5.72
C HIS A 41 -12.69 -27.48 6.00
N PHE A 42 -12.75 -28.80 6.15
CA PHE A 42 -11.59 -29.67 6.42
C PHE A 42 -10.83 -29.32 7.72
N LEU A 43 -11.52 -28.71 8.67
CA LEU A 43 -10.99 -28.40 10.00
C LEU A 43 -11.36 -29.49 10.98
N HIS A 44 -10.48 -29.78 11.94
CA HIS A 44 -10.72 -30.82 12.93
C HIS A 44 -11.56 -30.30 14.11
N PRO A 45 -12.84 -30.71 14.27
CA PRO A 45 -13.73 -30.09 15.27
C PRO A 45 -13.25 -30.25 16.71
N LYS A 46 -12.64 -31.41 17.04
CA LYS A 46 -12.09 -31.66 18.38
C LYS A 46 -10.99 -30.65 18.76
N LEU A 47 -10.15 -30.25 17.80
CA LEU A 47 -9.06 -29.30 18.06
C LEU A 47 -9.60 -27.87 18.25
N LEU A 48 -10.61 -27.49 17.47
CA LEU A 48 -11.29 -26.19 17.62
C LEU A 48 -11.99 -26.07 18.99
N ARG A 49 -12.69 -27.12 19.44
CA ARG A 49 -13.25 -27.16 20.79
C ARG A 49 -12.17 -27.04 21.86
N LYS A 50 -11.06 -27.76 21.70
CA LYS A 50 -9.94 -27.64 22.63
C LYS A 50 -9.36 -26.22 22.68
N ALA A 51 -9.21 -25.58 21.53
CA ALA A 51 -8.77 -24.18 21.46
C ALA A 51 -9.73 -23.23 22.19
N ARG A 52 -11.05 -23.44 22.06
CA ARG A 52 -12.06 -22.65 22.79
C ARG A 52 -11.99 -22.88 24.31
N GLU A 53 -11.82 -24.13 24.75
CA GLU A 53 -11.64 -24.45 26.17
C GLU A 53 -10.41 -23.76 26.76
N VAL A 54 -9.26 -23.87 26.09
CA VAL A 54 -8.00 -23.23 26.54
C VAL A 54 -8.15 -21.71 26.56
N ARG A 55 -8.80 -21.12 25.56
CA ARG A 55 -9.09 -19.68 25.53
C ARG A 55 -9.95 -19.24 26.73
N ALA A 56 -11.00 -20.00 27.06
CA ALA A 56 -11.85 -19.70 28.21
C ALA A 56 -11.08 -19.78 29.54
N GLN A 57 -10.22 -20.79 29.69
CA GLN A 57 -9.35 -20.92 30.86
C GLN A 57 -8.40 -19.73 31.01
N LEU A 58 -7.78 -19.28 29.92
CA LEU A 58 -6.92 -18.10 29.93
C LEU A 58 -7.70 -16.82 30.28
N GLU A 59 -8.90 -16.64 29.74
CA GLU A 59 -9.76 -15.50 30.08
C GLU A 59 -10.13 -15.49 31.57
N ASP A 60 -10.41 -16.65 32.16
CA ASP A 60 -10.77 -16.74 33.58
C ASP A 60 -9.56 -16.45 34.49
N ILE A 61 -8.37 -16.90 34.11
CA ILE A 61 -7.12 -16.55 34.80
C ILE A 61 -6.87 -15.04 34.72
N MET A 62 -7.04 -14.43 33.55
CA MET A 62 -6.87 -12.98 33.38
C MET A 62 -7.84 -12.17 34.26
N LYS A 63 -9.11 -12.57 34.31
CA LYS A 63 -10.11 -11.97 35.21
C LYS A 63 -9.73 -12.12 36.67
N PHE A 64 -9.26 -13.31 37.06
CA PHE A 64 -8.80 -13.58 38.42
C PHE A 64 -7.62 -12.67 38.82
N GLN A 65 -6.68 -12.45 37.89
CA GLN A 65 -5.54 -11.54 38.04
C GLN A 65 -5.91 -10.06 37.88
N LYS A 66 -7.20 -9.73 37.71
CA LYS A 66 -7.72 -8.36 37.49
C LYS A 66 -7.08 -7.66 36.30
N MET A 67 -6.70 -8.42 35.27
CA MET A 67 -6.21 -7.88 34.01
C MET A 67 -7.39 -7.47 33.13
N GLU A 68 -7.31 -6.27 32.55
CA GLU A 68 -8.32 -5.81 31.61
C GLU A 68 -8.22 -6.58 30.28
N ILE A 69 -9.36 -7.06 29.78
CA ILE A 69 -9.44 -7.77 28.51
C ILE A 69 -9.90 -6.78 27.44
N ILE A 70 -8.97 -6.37 26.58
CA ILE A 70 -9.20 -5.41 25.49
C ILE A 70 -9.07 -6.15 24.15
N SER A 71 -9.89 -5.78 23.16
CA SER A 71 -9.80 -6.31 21.80
C SER A 71 -9.00 -5.36 20.90
N ALA A 72 -8.08 -5.92 20.10
CA ALA A 72 -7.40 -5.18 19.04
C ALA A 72 -8.31 -4.87 17.83
N ALA A 73 -9.54 -5.38 17.81
CA ALA A 73 -10.50 -5.20 16.71
C ALA A 73 -9.89 -5.53 15.33
N THR A 74 -9.69 -4.53 14.48
CA THR A 74 -9.12 -4.66 13.13
C THR A 74 -7.64 -4.29 13.05
N ASP A 75 -7.03 -3.89 14.17
CA ASP A 75 -5.60 -3.57 14.23
C ASP A 75 -4.78 -4.85 14.40
N PHE A 76 -4.44 -5.44 13.26
CA PHE A 76 -3.63 -6.65 13.23
C PHE A 76 -2.18 -6.42 13.65
N ASP A 77 -1.66 -5.19 13.53
CA ASP A 77 -0.29 -4.86 13.91
C ASP A 77 -0.09 -4.97 15.42
N VAL A 78 -1.08 -4.56 16.22
CA VAL A 78 -1.05 -4.78 17.67
C VAL A 78 -0.90 -6.26 18.01
N ILE A 79 -1.61 -7.14 17.30
CA ILE A 79 -1.52 -8.59 17.50
C ILE A 79 -0.14 -9.12 17.07
N ARG A 80 0.37 -8.71 15.90
CA ARG A 80 1.71 -9.11 15.43
C ARG A 80 2.80 -8.61 16.38
N LYS A 81 2.67 -7.39 16.92
CA LYS A 81 3.58 -6.82 17.92
C LYS A 81 3.54 -7.60 19.24
N ALA A 82 2.35 -8.03 19.70
CA ALA A 82 2.22 -8.90 20.87
C ALA A 82 2.89 -10.27 20.66
N ILE A 83 2.72 -10.88 19.48
CA ILE A 83 3.43 -12.13 19.10
C ILE A 83 4.94 -11.88 19.10
N THR A 84 5.37 -10.73 18.58
CA THR A 84 6.78 -10.33 18.56
C THR A 84 7.36 -10.25 19.97
N ALA A 85 6.59 -9.73 20.94
CA ALA A 85 7.03 -9.63 22.33
C ALA A 85 7.23 -11.02 22.99
N GLY A 86 6.41 -12.01 22.64
CA GLY A 86 6.56 -13.38 23.17
C GLY A 86 7.68 -14.17 22.49
N TYR A 87 7.84 -13.98 21.18
CA TYR A 87 8.69 -14.80 20.32
C TYR A 87 9.89 -14.04 19.73
N PHE A 88 10.30 -12.92 20.34
CA PHE A 88 11.42 -12.11 19.82
C PHE A 88 12.69 -12.93 19.60
N HIS A 89 12.93 -13.96 20.41
CA HIS A 89 14.11 -14.84 20.31
C HIS A 89 14.04 -15.83 19.14
N GLN A 90 12.85 -16.06 18.56
CA GLN A 90 12.59 -16.88 17.38
C GLN A 90 12.40 -15.99 16.13
N ALA A 91 13.26 -14.99 15.98
CA ALA A 91 13.26 -14.10 14.82
C ALA A 91 14.24 -14.59 13.74
N ALA A 92 13.80 -14.52 12.50
CA ALA A 92 14.61 -14.81 11.31
C ALA A 92 14.52 -13.65 10.31
N ARG A 93 15.58 -13.49 9.51
CA ARG A 93 15.62 -12.51 8.42
C ARG A 93 15.88 -13.20 7.10
N VAL A 94 15.39 -12.62 6.02
CA VAL A 94 15.65 -13.11 4.67
C VAL A 94 17.15 -13.01 4.36
N LYS A 95 17.72 -14.08 3.81
CA LYS A 95 19.10 -14.13 3.31
C LYS A 95 19.13 -14.20 1.78
N GLY A 96 18.18 -14.92 1.19
CA GLY A 96 18.03 -15.11 -0.25
C GLY A 96 16.61 -15.52 -0.60
N ILE A 97 16.40 -15.97 -1.84
CA ILE A 97 15.08 -16.40 -2.31
C ILE A 97 14.65 -17.66 -1.54
N GLY A 98 13.62 -17.56 -0.71
CA GLY A 98 13.11 -18.67 0.09
C GLY A 98 14.04 -19.15 1.22
N GLU A 99 15.17 -18.47 1.43
CA GLU A 99 16.14 -18.79 2.48
C GLU A 99 16.12 -17.71 3.56
N PHE A 100 15.97 -18.16 4.81
CA PHE A 100 16.03 -17.33 5.99
C PHE A 100 17.23 -17.72 6.85
N ILE A 101 17.62 -16.81 7.72
CA ILE A 101 18.64 -17.05 8.73
C ILE A 101 18.12 -16.56 10.07
N ASN A 102 18.19 -17.40 11.10
CA ASN A 102 17.86 -16.98 12.45
C ASN A 102 18.81 -15.84 12.85
N ILE A 103 18.26 -14.74 13.37
CA ILE A 103 19.03 -13.52 13.63
C ILE A 103 20.02 -13.73 14.78
N ARG A 104 19.66 -14.57 15.76
CA ARG A 104 20.46 -14.81 16.95
C ARG A 104 21.52 -15.89 16.76
N THR A 105 21.13 -17.03 16.19
CA THR A 105 22.01 -18.20 16.08
C THR A 105 22.78 -18.25 14.77
N GLY A 106 22.35 -17.49 13.75
CA GLY A 106 22.90 -17.59 12.40
C GLY A 106 22.55 -18.90 11.69
N MET A 107 21.66 -19.71 12.26
CA MET A 107 21.22 -20.98 11.67
C MET A 107 20.41 -20.71 10.40
N PRO A 108 20.76 -21.33 9.26
CA PRO A 108 19.93 -21.29 8.05
C PRO A 108 18.59 -21.99 8.31
N THR A 109 17.50 -21.37 7.88
CA THR A 109 16.14 -21.90 8.04
C THR A 109 15.31 -21.62 6.79
N HIS A 110 14.24 -22.38 6.60
CA HIS A 110 13.33 -22.27 5.46
C HIS A 110 11.89 -22.12 5.94
N LEU A 111 11.05 -21.48 5.14
CA LEU A 111 9.60 -21.50 5.38
C LEU A 111 9.07 -22.91 5.13
N HIS A 112 8.26 -23.41 6.04
CA HIS A 112 7.57 -24.68 5.82
C HIS A 112 6.56 -24.53 4.66
N PRO A 113 6.43 -25.51 3.74
CA PRO A 113 5.53 -25.42 2.58
C PRO A 113 4.05 -25.23 2.91
N THR A 114 3.63 -25.48 4.16
CA THR A 114 2.25 -25.28 4.61
C THR A 114 1.97 -23.86 5.09
N SER A 115 2.99 -23.01 5.23
CA SER A 115 2.82 -21.61 5.66
C SER A 115 2.11 -20.82 4.57
N ALA A 116 1.22 -19.91 4.96
CA ALA A 116 0.59 -18.95 4.06
C ALA A 116 1.62 -18.01 3.42
N LEU A 117 2.78 -17.83 4.05
CA LEU A 117 3.87 -17.02 3.52
C LEU A 117 4.68 -17.75 2.43
N TYR A 118 4.50 -19.07 2.31
CA TYR A 118 5.21 -19.87 1.32
C TYR A 118 4.62 -19.64 -0.08
N GLY A 119 5.47 -19.32 -1.06
CA GLY A 119 5.04 -19.15 -2.46
C GLY A 119 4.35 -17.81 -2.76
N LEU A 120 4.28 -16.89 -1.80
CA LEU A 120 3.88 -15.52 -2.08
C LEU A 120 4.96 -14.85 -2.94
N GLY A 121 4.54 -14.14 -3.99
CA GLY A 121 5.45 -13.39 -4.87
C GLY A 121 6.22 -12.26 -4.15
N TYR A 122 5.95 -12.04 -2.87
CA TYR A 122 6.74 -11.19 -1.98
C TYR A 122 7.23 -12.02 -0.79
N THR A 123 8.49 -11.83 -0.40
CA THR A 123 9.08 -12.47 0.78
C THR A 123 9.35 -11.39 1.84
N PRO A 124 8.73 -11.46 3.03
CA PRO A 124 8.96 -10.47 4.08
C PRO A 124 10.41 -10.49 4.56
N THR A 125 10.96 -9.30 4.87
CA THR A 125 12.37 -9.15 5.25
C THR A 125 12.67 -9.77 6.61
N TYR A 126 11.73 -9.63 7.56
CA TYR A 126 11.83 -10.15 8.91
C TYR A 126 10.58 -10.93 9.25
N VAL A 127 10.79 -12.07 9.90
CA VAL A 127 9.72 -12.96 10.33
C VAL A 127 9.99 -13.48 11.73
N ILE A 128 8.91 -13.85 12.40
CA ILE A 128 8.93 -14.64 13.62
C ILE A 128 8.21 -15.96 13.35
N TYR A 129 8.74 -17.03 13.93
CA TYR A 129 8.16 -18.37 13.85
C TYR A 129 7.81 -18.89 15.23
N HIS A 130 6.85 -19.81 15.32
CA HIS A 130 6.44 -20.45 16.57
C HIS A 130 7.31 -21.66 16.91
N GLU A 131 7.60 -22.46 15.90
CA GLU A 131 8.28 -23.75 16.03
C GLU A 131 9.30 -23.93 14.90
N LEU A 132 10.34 -24.71 15.20
CA LEU A 132 11.38 -25.09 14.25
C LEU A 132 11.42 -26.62 14.18
N ILE A 133 11.19 -27.16 13.00
CA ILE A 133 11.23 -28.61 12.75
C ILE A 133 12.57 -28.93 12.08
N LEU A 134 13.37 -29.75 12.75
CA LEU A 134 14.64 -30.25 12.24
C LEU A 134 14.40 -31.54 11.44
N THR A 135 14.65 -31.51 10.14
CA THR A 135 14.60 -32.69 9.25
C THR A 135 15.89 -32.75 8.42
N SER A 136 15.83 -33.03 7.12
CA SER A 136 16.93 -32.78 6.19
C SER A 136 17.22 -31.29 6.00
N LYS A 137 16.22 -30.44 6.25
CA LYS A 137 16.34 -28.99 6.35
C LYS A 137 15.58 -28.51 7.59
N GLU A 138 15.99 -27.37 8.12
CA GLU A 138 15.34 -26.68 9.22
C GLU A 138 14.16 -25.87 8.69
N TYR A 139 12.94 -26.24 9.07
CA TYR A 139 11.71 -25.58 8.64
C TYR A 139 11.06 -24.81 9.79
N MET A 140 10.76 -23.55 9.53
CA MET A 140 9.97 -22.70 10.41
C MET A 140 8.48 -22.95 10.19
N THR A 141 7.75 -23.25 11.26
CA THR A 141 6.30 -23.45 11.24
C THR A 141 5.59 -22.33 11.99
N ILE A 142 4.41 -21.98 11.47
CA ILE A 142 3.55 -20.88 11.94
C ILE A 142 4.35 -19.57 11.97
N VAL A 143 4.44 -18.91 10.83
CA VAL A 143 5.29 -17.74 10.59
C VAL A 143 4.45 -16.46 10.47
N THR A 144 4.97 -15.36 11.01
CA THR A 144 4.38 -14.02 10.91
C THR A 144 5.42 -13.02 10.43
N ALA A 145 5.09 -12.25 9.41
CA ALA A 145 5.88 -11.10 8.98
C ALA A 145 5.83 -9.99 10.03
N ILE A 146 6.97 -9.38 10.30
CA ILE A 146 7.12 -8.36 11.35
C ILE A 146 8.01 -7.20 10.89
N ASP A 147 7.87 -6.06 11.57
CA ASP A 147 8.79 -4.94 11.43
C ASP A 147 10.05 -5.15 12.29
N ALA A 148 11.22 -4.81 11.74
CA ALA A 148 12.49 -4.81 12.45
C ALA A 148 12.50 -3.84 13.65
N TYR A 149 11.78 -2.71 13.56
CA TYR A 149 11.71 -1.75 14.67
C TYR A 149 11.03 -2.38 15.90
N TRP A 150 10.06 -3.27 15.72
CA TRP A 150 9.41 -3.96 16.83
C TRP A 150 10.35 -4.91 17.57
N LEU A 151 11.26 -5.58 16.85
CA LEU A 151 12.30 -6.41 17.48
C LEU A 151 13.24 -5.57 18.34
N ALA A 152 13.65 -4.41 17.85
CA ALA A 152 14.54 -3.52 18.60
C ALA A 152 13.84 -2.87 19.80
N GLU A 153 12.55 -2.56 19.68
CA GLU A 153 11.76 -2.01 20.79
C GLU A 153 11.52 -3.06 21.89
N LEU A 154 11.03 -4.25 21.50
CA LEU A 154 10.59 -5.29 22.44
C LEU A 154 11.73 -6.19 22.92
N GLY A 155 12.79 -6.31 22.14
CA GLY A 155 13.98 -7.09 22.42
C GLY A 155 15.25 -6.24 22.43
N SER A 156 15.20 -5.03 22.99
CA SER A 156 16.29 -4.04 22.97
C SER A 156 17.65 -4.54 23.47
N VAL A 157 17.66 -5.52 24.38
CA VAL A 157 18.89 -6.17 24.86
C VAL A 157 19.52 -7.07 23.79
N PHE A 158 18.72 -7.60 22.87
CA PHE A 158 19.14 -8.55 21.84
C PHE A 158 19.31 -7.90 20.47
N TYR A 159 18.56 -6.84 20.19
CA TYR A 159 18.44 -6.26 18.86
C TYR A 159 18.72 -4.75 18.89
N SER A 160 19.50 -4.29 17.92
CA SER A 160 19.67 -2.88 17.60
C SER A 160 19.47 -2.69 16.10
N VAL A 161 18.72 -1.65 15.72
CA VAL A 161 18.55 -1.30 14.30
C VAL A 161 19.81 -0.57 13.85
N ARG A 162 20.48 -1.10 12.83
CA ARG A 162 21.53 -0.39 12.10
C ARG A 162 20.98 0.00 10.75
N GLU A 163 20.71 1.28 10.56
CA GLU A 163 20.29 1.80 9.26
C GLU A 163 21.50 1.78 8.31
N LYS A 164 21.40 1.02 7.22
CA LYS A 164 22.48 0.90 6.21
C LYS A 164 22.80 2.20 5.48
N ASN A 165 22.04 3.28 5.72
CA ASN A 165 22.21 4.59 5.09
C ASN A 165 22.88 5.63 6.02
N PHE A 166 23.43 5.19 7.16
CA PHE A 166 24.13 6.07 8.10
C PHE A 166 25.67 5.88 8.06
N ASP A 167 26.22 5.68 6.87
CA ASP A 167 27.62 5.97 6.57
C ASP A 167 27.78 7.50 6.41
N GLY A 168 27.91 8.17 7.55
CA GLY A 168 27.82 9.63 7.75
C GLY A 168 28.86 10.53 7.06
N SER A 169 29.13 10.37 5.75
CA SER A 169 29.87 11.37 4.98
C SER A 169 29.58 11.36 3.47
N GLY A 170 29.27 10.20 2.86
CA GLY A 170 29.14 10.09 1.41
C GLY A 170 27.76 10.45 0.85
N SER A 171 26.70 9.96 1.50
CA SER A 171 25.34 9.97 0.93
C SER A 171 24.69 11.36 0.91
N ARG A 172 24.91 12.19 1.96
CA ARG A 172 24.36 13.55 2.03
C ARG A 172 24.86 14.45 0.89
N HIS A 173 26.15 14.39 0.57
CA HIS A 173 26.73 15.17 -0.53
C HIS A 173 26.29 14.71 -1.92
N GLN A 174 25.82 13.46 -2.06
CA GLN A 174 25.31 12.98 -3.34
C GLN A 174 23.87 13.42 -3.54
N VAL A 175 23.02 13.26 -2.51
CA VAL A 175 21.62 13.72 -2.51
C VAL A 175 21.55 15.25 -2.64
N GLU A 176 22.41 15.99 -1.94
CA GLU A 176 22.46 17.46 -2.02
C GLU A 176 22.95 17.95 -3.40
N ARG A 177 23.93 17.24 -4.01
CA ARG A 177 24.35 17.53 -5.39
C ARG A 177 23.28 17.22 -6.42
N GLU A 178 22.56 16.10 -6.27
CA GLU A 178 21.46 15.75 -7.17
C GLU A 178 20.29 16.73 -7.04
N PHE A 179 19.98 17.18 -5.82
CA PHE A 179 18.97 18.19 -5.57
C PHE A 179 19.37 19.55 -6.15
N SER A 180 20.62 20.00 -5.95
CA SER A 180 21.14 21.25 -6.53
C SER A 180 21.14 21.21 -8.06
N LYS A 181 21.62 20.12 -8.67
CA LYS A 181 21.60 19.93 -10.14
C LYS A 181 20.18 19.95 -10.70
N ARG A 182 19.22 19.33 -10.01
CA ARG A 182 17.82 19.29 -10.45
C ARG A 182 17.18 20.68 -10.37
N ALA A 183 17.44 21.43 -9.31
CA ALA A 183 16.96 22.81 -9.17
C ALA A 183 17.57 23.74 -10.23
N GLU A 184 18.87 23.64 -10.50
CA GLU A 184 19.54 24.40 -11.56
C GLU A 184 18.94 24.11 -12.94
N LEU A 185 18.75 22.84 -13.30
CA LEU A 185 18.11 22.44 -14.55
C LEU A 185 16.67 22.95 -14.68
N GLU A 186 15.91 22.94 -13.59
CA GLU A 186 14.53 23.46 -13.59
C GLU A 186 14.49 24.97 -13.81
N THR A 187 15.42 25.72 -13.19
CA THR A 187 15.51 27.17 -13.40
C THR A 187 15.96 27.54 -14.82
N GLU A 188 16.87 26.77 -15.41
CA GLU A 188 17.34 26.98 -16.78
C GLU A 188 16.23 26.67 -17.80
N MET A 189 15.48 25.58 -17.59
CA MET A 189 14.32 25.24 -18.40
C MET A 189 13.21 26.30 -18.31
N ALA A 190 13.01 26.90 -17.12
CA ALA A 190 12.05 27.99 -16.95
C ALA A 190 12.47 29.26 -17.71
N LYS A 191 13.76 29.62 -17.68
CA LYS A 191 14.29 30.75 -18.46
C LYS A 191 14.16 30.52 -19.97
N GLN A 192 14.51 29.33 -20.46
CA GLN A 192 14.37 28.99 -21.88
C GLN A 192 12.90 29.03 -22.35
N ARG A 193 11.96 28.59 -21.50
CA ARG A 193 10.52 28.73 -21.78
C ARG A 193 10.07 30.18 -21.85
N GLU A 194 10.57 31.04 -20.99
CA GLU A 194 10.23 32.47 -21.01
C GLU A 194 10.83 33.17 -22.25
N GLU A 195 12.09 32.87 -22.60
CA GLU A 195 12.75 33.42 -23.78
C GLU A 195 12.09 32.97 -25.09
N THR A 196 11.74 31.70 -25.19
CA THR A 196 11.00 31.18 -26.35
C THR A 196 9.61 31.80 -26.45
N ALA A 197 8.89 31.98 -25.34
CA ALA A 197 7.61 32.68 -25.34
C ALA A 197 7.73 34.14 -25.78
N LYS A 198 8.79 34.85 -25.35
CA LYS A 198 9.09 36.23 -25.79
C LYS A 198 9.40 36.30 -27.28
N LYS A 199 10.24 35.40 -27.80
CA LYS A 199 10.56 35.32 -29.23
C LYS A 199 9.32 35.03 -30.07
N VAL A 200 8.49 34.08 -29.66
CA VAL A 200 7.22 33.77 -30.34
C VAL A 200 6.26 34.96 -30.31
N ALA A 201 6.19 35.70 -29.20
CA ALA A 201 5.37 36.90 -29.10
C ALA A 201 5.87 38.03 -30.02
N GLU A 202 7.20 38.21 -30.12
CA GLU A 202 7.84 39.21 -30.96
C GLU A 202 7.71 38.87 -32.46
N GLU A 203 7.86 37.60 -32.82
CA GLU A 203 7.59 37.07 -34.17
C GLU A 203 6.10 37.23 -34.56
N ALA A 204 5.17 36.95 -33.63
CA ALA A 204 3.75 37.18 -33.85
C ALA A 204 3.41 38.68 -33.99
N MET A 205 4.13 39.56 -33.29
CA MET A 205 3.95 41.01 -33.36
C MET A 205 4.50 41.58 -34.67
N THR A 206 5.66 41.11 -35.13
CA THR A 206 6.26 41.51 -36.42
C THR A 206 5.44 41.03 -37.63
N GLN A 207 4.85 39.83 -37.57
CA GLN A 207 3.90 39.36 -38.59
C GLN A 207 2.59 40.16 -38.63
N LYS A 208 2.11 40.66 -37.49
CA LYS A 208 0.94 41.56 -37.46
C LYS A 208 1.24 42.93 -38.05
N ILE A 209 2.47 43.44 -37.89
CA ILE A 209 2.89 44.73 -38.47
C ILE A 209 3.05 44.63 -40.00
N SER A 210 3.52 43.51 -40.54
CA SER A 210 3.69 43.33 -41.99
C SER A 210 2.37 43.14 -42.76
N SER A 211 1.28 42.74 -42.09
CA SER A 211 -0.05 42.57 -42.71
C SER A 211 -0.90 43.85 -42.77
N GLY A 212 -0.41 44.97 -42.22
CA GLY A 212 -1.06 46.28 -42.30
C GLY A 212 -0.60 47.11 -43.50
N SER A 213 -1.09 46.83 -44.70
CA SER A 213 -0.94 47.73 -45.87
C SER A 213 -2.29 48.27 -46.34
N SER A 214 -2.34 49.59 -46.52
CA SER A 214 -3.51 50.47 -46.60
C SER A 214 -4.28 50.38 -47.93
N LYS A 215 -5.62 50.27 -47.89
CA LYS A 215 -6.50 50.53 -49.05
C LYS A 215 -6.96 52.00 -49.04
N ILE A 216 -6.57 52.76 -50.06
CA ILE A 216 -7.04 54.14 -50.32
C ILE A 216 -8.37 54.07 -51.08
N ILE A 217 -9.42 54.73 -50.57
CA ILE A 217 -10.74 54.83 -51.22
C ILE A 217 -11.09 56.31 -51.39
N MET A 218 -11.34 56.74 -52.64
CA MET A 218 -11.83 58.09 -52.97
C MET A 218 -13.37 58.19 -52.83
N PRO A 219 -13.93 59.36 -52.43
CA PRO A 219 -15.38 59.49 -52.21
C PRO A 219 -16.12 60.04 -53.45
N GLY A 220 -17.17 59.32 -53.89
CA GLY A 220 -18.17 59.79 -54.85
C GLY A 220 -19.39 60.38 -54.14
N THR A 221 -19.91 61.48 -54.69
CA THR A 221 -20.98 62.34 -54.15
C THR A 221 -22.41 61.75 -54.24
N PRO A 222 -23.38 62.24 -53.42
CA PRO A 222 -24.64 61.56 -53.14
C PRO A 222 -25.87 62.19 -53.82
N ARG A 223 -26.91 61.40 -54.12
CA ARG A 223 -28.28 61.91 -54.34
C ARG A 223 -29.38 61.00 -53.74
N HIS A 224 -30.03 61.58 -52.73
CA HIS A 224 -31.36 61.37 -52.12
C HIS A 224 -32.54 61.50 -53.14
N PRO A 225 -33.85 61.48 -52.76
CA PRO A 225 -34.57 61.06 -51.53
C PRO A 225 -35.94 60.36 -51.79
N GLY A 226 -36.65 59.98 -50.71
CA GLY A 226 -38.13 59.86 -50.67
C GLY A 226 -38.60 58.74 -49.74
N ALA A 227 -38.88 58.98 -48.45
CA ALA A 227 -40.16 59.45 -47.88
C ALA A 227 -41.32 58.43 -48.11
N GLY A 228 -42.01 57.87 -47.11
CA GLY A 228 -41.96 58.06 -45.67
C GLY A 228 -42.82 57.04 -44.89
N SER A 229 -42.89 57.27 -43.57
CA SER A 229 -43.96 56.96 -42.58
C SER A 229 -44.92 55.79 -42.83
N ALA A 230 -45.27 54.91 -41.88
CA ALA A 230 -44.99 54.81 -40.45
C ALA A 230 -45.54 53.46 -39.93
N HIS A 231 -45.32 53.24 -38.63
CA HIS A 231 -46.00 52.29 -37.74
C HIS A 231 -45.37 50.90 -37.58
N ARG A 232 -44.45 50.90 -36.61
CA ARG A 232 -44.09 49.83 -35.69
C ARG A 232 -45.35 49.29 -35.00
N VAL A 233 -45.54 47.98 -34.91
CA VAL A 233 -45.56 47.25 -33.63
C VAL A 233 -45.08 45.82 -33.87
N SER A 234 -44.14 45.45 -33.03
CA SER A 234 -43.55 44.14 -32.83
C SER A 234 -44.57 43.06 -32.47
N GLN A 235 -44.41 41.87 -33.01
CA GLN A 235 -44.24 40.67 -32.18
C GLN A 235 -43.68 39.53 -33.02
N THR A 236 -42.55 38.99 -32.56
CA THR A 236 -41.99 37.72 -32.99
C THR A 236 -42.92 36.59 -32.55
N PRO A 237 -43.03 35.49 -33.32
CA PRO A 237 -42.37 34.31 -32.78
C PRO A 237 -41.72 33.38 -33.81
N ARG A 238 -40.59 32.85 -33.38
CA ARG A 238 -39.72 31.83 -33.99
C ARG A 238 -40.51 30.67 -34.63
N ARG A 239 -40.05 30.20 -35.79
CA ARG A 239 -39.29 28.94 -35.88
C ARG A 239 -38.90 28.55 -37.31
N ARG A 240 -37.77 27.82 -37.35
CA ARG A 240 -37.47 26.60 -38.10
C ARG A 240 -36.52 26.70 -39.29
N ALA A 241 -35.57 25.79 -39.17
CA ALA A 241 -34.63 25.28 -40.14
C ALA A 241 -35.34 24.74 -41.39
N GLY A 242 -34.53 24.59 -42.44
CA GLY A 242 -34.88 23.98 -43.69
C GLY A 242 -35.26 22.50 -43.59
N ILE A 243 -35.55 22.04 -44.80
CA ILE A 243 -36.10 20.78 -45.30
C ILE A 243 -35.51 19.55 -44.63
#